data_AF-B0SNU5-F1
#
_entry.id   AF-B0SNU5-F1
#
_cell.length_a   1.000
_cell.length_b   1.000
_cell.length_c   1.000
_cell.angle_alpha   90.00
_cell.angle_beta   90.00
_cell.angle_gamma   90.00
#
_symmetry.space_group_name_H-M   'P 1'
#
loop_
_entity.id
_entity.type
_entity.pdbx_description
1 polymer ?
#
loop_
_entity_poly.entity_id
_entity_poly.type
_entity_poly.pdbx_seq_one_letter_code
_entity_poly.pdbx_strand_id
1 'polypeptide(L)'
;METKIGEWIEISFEPPFIPPSTLWKQAETLTLTSELESSAISFLKDFTKILNTKDAKKILLATYYRAKDTSEVRYYPYNETDELKSIQGMTKTIGSTWKFNAQKNKFRLVCNQQILEITDHKGEPVITSKKGASIPIYLSRIDGKWVIVR
;
A
#
# COMPACT_ATOMS: atom_id res chain seq x y z
N MET A 1 21.61 14.22 37.69
CA MET A 1 20.15 14.27 37.87
C MET A 1 19.54 13.95 36.52
N GLU A 2 18.93 12.77 36.37
CA GLU A 2 18.22 12.40 35.15
C GLU A 2 16.83 13.07 35.16
N THR A 3 16.57 13.91 34.17
CA THR A 3 15.28 14.56 33.97
C THR A 3 14.28 13.50 33.51
N LYS A 4 13.35 13.10 34.39
CA LYS A 4 12.22 12.25 33.99
C LYS A 4 11.33 13.02 33.03
N ILE A 5 11.41 12.70 31.75
CA ILE A 5 10.43 13.09 30.74
C ILE A 5 9.10 12.41 31.14
N GLY A 6 8.00 13.16 31.07
CA GLY A 6 6.73 12.92 31.76
C GLY A 6 6.10 11.53 31.63
N GLU A 7 5.09 11.27 32.47
CA GLU A 7 4.37 10.01 32.51
C GLU A 7 3.54 9.79 31.24
N TRP A 8 3.65 8.59 30.66
CA TRP A 8 2.76 8.17 29.58
C TRP A 8 1.36 7.94 30.14
N ILE A 9 0.41 8.74 29.68
CA ILE A 9 -1.02 8.56 29.99
C ILE A 9 -1.72 7.88 28.82
N GLU A 10 -2.46 6.83 29.12
CA GLU A 10 -3.33 6.18 28.14
C GLU A 10 -4.60 7.02 27.97
N ILE A 11 -4.83 7.50 26.75
CA ILE A 11 -6.02 8.28 26.41
C ILE A 11 -6.99 7.35 25.70
N SER A 12 -8.17 7.13 26.29
CA SER A 12 -9.26 6.44 25.59
C SER A 12 -9.77 7.34 24.46
N PHE A 13 -9.72 6.83 23.23
CA PHE A 13 -10.24 7.50 22.05
C PHE A 13 -11.29 6.60 21.41
N GLU A 14 -12.55 6.99 21.55
CA GLU A 14 -13.63 6.43 20.76
C GLU A 14 -13.87 7.35 19.56
N PRO A 15 -13.57 6.91 18.33
CA PRO A 15 -13.85 7.73 17.17
C PRO A 15 -15.36 7.96 17.07
N PRO A 16 -15.80 9.19 16.74
CA PRO A 16 -17.23 9.50 16.59
C PRO A 16 -17.88 8.69 15.45
N PHE A 17 -17.05 8.08 14.61
CA PHE A 17 -17.46 7.38 13.42
C PHE A 17 -16.40 6.35 12.99
N ILE A 18 -16.82 5.11 12.68
CA ILE A 18 -15.94 4.02 12.23
C ILE A 18 -16.15 3.79 10.72
N PRO A 19 -15.14 3.95 9.86
CA PRO A 19 -15.28 3.73 8.40
C PRO A 19 -15.90 2.38 8.08
N PRO A 20 -16.86 2.32 7.14
CA PRO A 20 -17.69 1.15 6.90
C PRO A 20 -16.94 0.04 6.15
N SER A 21 -15.67 0.24 5.80
CA SER A 21 -14.91 -0.69 4.97
C SER A 21 -14.85 -2.05 5.64
N THR A 22 -15.65 -2.97 5.13
CA THR A 22 -15.73 -4.35 5.61
C THR A 22 -14.58 -5.20 5.08
N LEU A 23 -13.85 -4.68 4.09
CA LEU A 23 -12.76 -5.37 3.39
C LEU A 23 -11.66 -5.82 4.36
N TRP A 24 -11.41 -5.05 5.42
CA TRP A 24 -10.41 -5.33 6.44
C TRP A 24 -10.74 -6.49 7.37
N LYS A 25 -12.01 -6.96 7.40
CA LYS A 25 -12.39 -8.16 8.17
C LYS A 25 -11.72 -9.43 7.63
N GLN A 26 -11.24 -9.40 6.39
CA GLN A 26 -10.60 -10.51 5.70
C GLN A 26 -9.07 -10.42 5.72
N ALA A 27 -8.52 -9.32 6.26
CA ALA A 27 -7.08 -9.09 6.30
C ALA A 27 -6.42 -9.98 7.35
N GLU A 28 -5.45 -10.78 6.90
CA GLU A 28 -4.67 -11.66 7.73
C GLU A 28 -3.75 -10.87 8.68
N THR A 29 -3.54 -11.41 9.88
CA THR A 29 -2.43 -10.97 10.74
C THR A 29 -1.12 -11.52 10.19
N LEU A 30 -0.15 -10.64 9.97
CA LEU A 30 1.14 -10.97 9.39
C LEU A 30 2.19 -11.16 10.48
N THR A 31 3.25 -11.90 10.16
CA THR A 31 4.46 -12.00 10.97
C THR A 31 5.66 -11.90 10.03
N LEU A 32 6.65 -11.08 10.38
CA LEU A 32 7.84 -10.93 9.53
C LEU A 32 8.66 -12.21 9.56
N THR A 33 8.64 -12.93 8.44
CA THR A 33 9.53 -14.06 8.15
C THR A 33 10.25 -13.81 6.83
N SER A 34 11.38 -14.48 6.63
CA SER A 34 12.12 -14.39 5.38
C SER A 34 11.28 -14.81 4.16
N GLU A 35 10.36 -15.77 4.32
CA GLU A 35 9.46 -16.14 3.21
C GLU A 35 8.43 -15.04 2.92
N LEU A 36 7.84 -14.45 3.96
CA LEU A 36 6.86 -13.37 3.79
C LEU A 36 7.50 -12.18 3.07
N GLU A 37 8.67 -11.74 3.55
CA GLU A 37 9.44 -10.65 2.95
C GLU A 37 9.79 -10.94 1.49
N SER A 38 10.32 -12.14 1.20
CA SER A 38 10.67 -12.55 -0.16
C SER A 38 9.46 -12.57 -1.09
N SER A 39 8.31 -13.05 -0.60
CA SER A 39 7.06 -13.10 -1.37
C SER A 39 6.53 -11.69 -1.68
N ALA A 40 6.62 -10.76 -0.72
CA ALA A 40 6.23 -9.37 -0.90
C ALA A 40 7.14 -8.67 -1.93
N ILE A 41 8.46 -8.93 -1.88
CA ILE A 41 9.40 -8.42 -2.88
C ILE A 41 9.09 -8.97 -4.27
N SER A 42 8.73 -10.26 -4.39
CA SER A 42 8.31 -10.83 -5.67
C SER A 42 7.06 -10.15 -6.21
N PHE A 43 6.06 -9.94 -5.34
CA PHE A 43 4.84 -9.21 -5.69
C PHE A 43 5.13 -7.80 -6.20
N LEU A 44 6.00 -7.03 -5.53
CA LEU A 44 6.37 -5.69 -5.97
C LEU A 44 7.11 -5.67 -7.32
N LYS A 45 7.95 -6.67 -7.58
CA LYS A 45 8.61 -6.82 -8.90
C LYS A 45 7.56 -7.03 -9.99
N ASP A 46 6.58 -7.89 -9.75
CA ASP A 46 5.53 -8.17 -10.73
C ASP A 46 4.58 -6.98 -10.91
N PHE A 47 4.22 -6.31 -9.81
CA PHE A 47 3.47 -5.06 -9.87
C PHE A 47 4.21 -3.97 -10.67
N THR A 48 5.53 -3.85 -10.51
CA THR A 48 6.35 -2.92 -11.28
C THR A 48 6.31 -3.24 -12.78
N LYS A 49 6.30 -4.53 -13.16
CA LYS A 49 6.09 -4.92 -14.56
C LYS A 49 4.72 -4.49 -15.06
N ILE A 50 3.66 -4.68 -14.26
CA ILE A 50 2.29 -4.24 -14.59
C ILE A 50 2.25 -2.73 -14.83
N LEU A 51 2.81 -1.92 -13.93
CA LEU A 51 2.89 -0.46 -14.09
C LEU A 51 3.58 -0.05 -15.41
N ASN A 52 4.62 -0.78 -15.80
CA ASN A 52 5.36 -0.52 -17.04
C ASN A 52 4.61 -0.94 -18.31
N THR A 53 3.50 -1.70 -18.22
CA THR A 53 2.66 -2.03 -19.39
C THR A 53 1.82 -0.84 -19.89
N LYS A 54 1.56 0.16 -19.05
CA LYS A 54 0.59 1.27 -19.28
C LYS A 54 -0.87 0.81 -19.46
N ASP A 55 -1.16 -0.47 -19.27
CA ASP A 55 -2.52 -0.96 -19.43
C ASP A 55 -3.33 -0.60 -18.18
N ALA A 56 -4.19 0.41 -18.33
CA ALA A 56 -5.00 0.91 -17.23
C ALA A 56 -5.89 -0.18 -16.60
N LYS A 57 -6.35 -1.17 -17.38
CA LYS A 57 -7.16 -2.27 -16.84
C LYS A 57 -6.32 -3.21 -15.98
N LYS A 58 -5.11 -3.54 -16.43
CA LYS A 58 -4.19 -4.38 -15.64
C LYS A 58 -3.73 -3.69 -14.36
N ILE A 59 -3.44 -2.39 -14.43
CA ILE A 59 -3.08 -1.60 -13.26
C ILE A 59 -4.26 -1.54 -12.30
N LEU A 60 -5.47 -1.25 -12.79
CA LEU A 60 -6.67 -1.22 -11.94
C LEU A 60 -6.91 -2.57 -11.26
N LEU A 61 -6.79 -3.68 -11.99
CA LEU A 61 -6.94 -5.01 -11.41
C LEU A 61 -5.93 -5.26 -10.27
N ALA A 62 -4.68 -4.83 -10.44
CA ALA A 62 -3.65 -4.96 -9.41
C ALA A 62 -3.89 -4.04 -8.19
N THR A 63 -4.59 -2.92 -8.38
CA THR A 63 -4.91 -1.94 -7.32
C THR A 63 -6.40 -1.95 -6.92
N TYR A 64 -7.16 -2.98 -7.31
CA TYR A 64 -8.62 -2.98 -7.19
C TYR A 64 -9.06 -2.86 -5.74
N TYR A 65 -8.39 -3.58 -4.84
CA TYR A 65 -8.64 -3.50 -3.41
C TYR A 65 -8.51 -2.06 -2.88
N ARG A 66 -7.38 -1.41 -3.16
CA ARG A 66 -7.14 -0.01 -2.77
C ARG A 66 -8.19 0.94 -3.36
N ALA A 67 -8.60 0.74 -4.61
CA ALA A 67 -9.61 1.60 -5.24
C ALA A 67 -10.96 1.46 -4.53
N LYS A 68 -11.41 0.23 -4.31
CA LYS A 68 -12.67 -0.07 -3.61
C LYS A 68 -12.65 0.41 -2.15
N ASP A 69 -11.57 0.14 -1.41
CA ASP A 69 -11.40 0.62 -0.03
C ASP A 69 -11.44 2.15 0.05
N THR A 70 -10.77 2.84 -0.88
CA THR A 70 -10.77 4.30 -0.93
C THR A 70 -12.17 4.86 -1.15
N SER A 71 -12.97 4.24 -2.04
CA SER A 71 -14.36 4.61 -2.27
C SER A 71 -15.23 4.38 -1.02
N GLU A 72 -15.17 3.19 -0.42
CA GLU A 72 -15.95 2.83 0.78
C GLU A 72 -15.64 3.75 1.98
N VAL A 73 -14.36 4.02 2.24
CA VAL A 73 -13.92 4.92 3.33
C VAL A 73 -14.39 6.36 3.12
N ARG A 74 -14.65 6.77 1.87
CA ARG A 74 -15.10 8.12 1.51
C ARG A 74 -16.61 8.27 1.33
N TYR A 75 -17.41 7.22 1.56
CA TYR A 75 -18.84 7.16 1.21
C TYR A 75 -19.13 7.46 -0.26
N TYR A 76 -18.14 7.29 -1.11
CA TYR A 76 -18.32 7.50 -2.53
C TYR A 76 -18.55 6.15 -3.20
N PRO A 77 -19.56 5.99 -4.07
CA PRO A 77 -19.75 4.72 -4.76
C PRO A 77 -18.52 4.44 -5.64
N TYR A 78 -18.04 3.20 -5.58
CA TYR A 78 -16.96 2.78 -6.48
C TYR A 78 -17.42 2.92 -7.93
N ASN A 79 -16.63 3.63 -8.74
CA ASN A 79 -16.87 3.82 -10.17
C ASN A 79 -15.61 3.45 -10.96
N GLU A 80 -15.66 2.27 -11.60
CA GLU A 80 -14.57 1.76 -12.41
C GLU A 80 -14.14 2.72 -13.54
N THR A 81 -15.09 3.44 -14.15
CA THR A 81 -14.79 4.35 -15.25
C THR A 81 -13.92 5.52 -14.78
N ASP A 82 -14.19 6.04 -13.59
CA ASP A 82 -13.44 7.18 -13.03
C ASP A 82 -12.05 6.75 -12.54
N GLU A 83 -11.93 5.53 -11.99
CA GLU A 83 -10.64 4.94 -11.64
C GLU A 83 -9.76 4.70 -12.88
N LEU A 84 -10.35 4.16 -13.96
CA LEU A 84 -9.63 3.98 -15.24
C LEU A 84 -9.15 5.31 -15.81
N LYS A 85 -9.98 6.37 -15.78
CA LYS A 85 -9.58 7.72 -16.21
C LYS A 85 -8.43 8.26 -15.36
N SER A 86 -8.51 8.08 -14.04
CA SER A 86 -7.46 8.49 -13.10
C SER A 86 -6.12 7.81 -13.41
N ILE A 87 -6.14 6.50 -13.63
CA ILE A 87 -4.95 5.70 -13.97
C ILE A 87 -4.39 6.11 -15.35
N GLN A 88 -5.25 6.34 -16.34
CA GLN A 88 -4.84 6.83 -17.66
C GLN A 88 -4.18 8.21 -17.57
N GLY A 89 -4.74 9.12 -16.78
CA GLY A 89 -4.13 10.43 -16.51
C GLY A 89 -2.75 10.30 -15.87
N MET A 90 -2.62 9.48 -14.82
CA MET A 90 -1.36 9.23 -14.14
C MET A 90 -0.30 8.64 -15.09
N THR A 91 -0.67 7.59 -15.84
CA THR A 91 0.24 6.91 -16.79
C THR A 91 0.67 7.82 -17.94
N LYS A 92 -0.19 8.74 -18.39
CA LYS A 92 0.18 9.77 -19.39
C LYS A 92 1.18 10.78 -18.84
N THR A 93 1.00 11.24 -17.61
CA THR A 93 1.86 12.26 -16.98
C THR A 93 3.22 11.68 -16.59
N ILE A 94 3.23 10.58 -15.84
CA ILE A 94 4.45 9.99 -15.27
C ILE A 94 5.17 9.12 -16.32
N GLY A 95 4.43 8.44 -17.19
CA GLY A 95 4.96 7.49 -18.17
C GLY A 95 5.09 6.07 -17.62
N SER A 96 5.87 5.22 -18.32
CA SER A 96 6.08 3.79 -18.04
C SER A 96 7.51 3.44 -17.68
N THR A 97 8.11 4.21 -16.77
CA THR A 97 9.49 3.97 -16.37
C THR A 97 9.57 3.88 -14.87
N TRP A 98 8.87 2.89 -14.34
CA TRP A 98 8.87 2.52 -12.94
C TRP A 98 10.01 1.53 -12.68
N LYS A 99 10.74 1.79 -11.59
CA LYS A 99 11.84 0.97 -11.10
C LYS A 99 11.55 0.59 -9.66
N PHE A 100 11.73 -0.69 -9.39
CA PHE A 100 11.72 -1.20 -8.03
C PHE A 100 13.16 -1.28 -7.52
N ASN A 101 13.42 -0.64 -6.37
CA ASN A 101 14.68 -0.77 -5.66
C ASN A 101 14.59 -1.95 -4.68
N ALA A 102 15.40 -2.97 -4.92
CA ALA A 102 15.45 -4.16 -4.08
C ALA A 102 16.51 -4.09 -2.97
N GLN A 103 17.30 -3.01 -2.92
CA GLN A 103 18.49 -2.96 -2.07
C GLN A 103 18.16 -2.41 -0.70
N LYS A 104 18.42 -3.22 0.33
CA LYS A 104 18.33 -2.85 1.76
C LYS A 104 16.93 -2.35 2.13
N ASN A 105 15.91 -3.10 1.72
CA ASN A 105 14.53 -2.80 2.07
C ASN A 105 14.31 -3.00 3.58
N LYS A 106 13.48 -2.14 4.15
CA LYS A 106 12.97 -2.24 5.51
C LYS A 106 11.51 -2.66 5.47
N PHE A 107 11.15 -3.56 6.37
CA PHE A 107 9.81 -4.10 6.50
C PHE A 107 9.25 -3.70 7.86
N ARG A 108 8.02 -3.17 7.86
CA ARG A 108 7.34 -2.78 9.09
C ARG A 108 5.90 -3.26 9.05
N LEU A 109 5.48 -3.92 10.12
CA LEU A 109 4.08 -4.28 10.33
C LEU A 109 3.37 -3.14 11.07
N VAL A 110 2.23 -2.72 10.56
CA VAL A 110 1.38 -1.67 11.12
C VAL A 110 -0.07 -2.13 11.19
N CYS A 111 -0.94 -1.35 11.85
CA CYS A 111 -2.38 -1.62 11.97
C CYS A 111 -2.67 -3.04 12.45
N ASN A 112 -2.33 -3.34 13.72
CA ASN A 112 -2.50 -4.67 14.31
C ASN A 112 -1.83 -5.79 13.51
N GLN A 113 -0.68 -5.49 12.89
CA GLN A 113 0.10 -6.39 12.06
C GLN A 113 -0.61 -6.86 10.78
N GLN A 114 -1.64 -6.15 10.31
CA GLN A 114 -2.39 -6.53 9.10
C GLN A 114 -1.85 -5.86 7.82
N ILE A 115 -0.98 -4.85 7.98
CA ILE A 115 -0.40 -4.11 6.88
C ILE A 115 1.13 -4.21 6.95
N LEU A 116 1.73 -4.58 5.84
CA LEU A 116 3.16 -4.55 5.60
C LEU A 116 3.51 -3.29 4.81
N GLU A 117 4.31 -2.43 5.41
CA GLU A 117 4.98 -1.32 4.74
C GLU A 117 6.38 -1.74 4.31
N ILE A 118 6.76 -1.33 3.10
CA ILE A 118 8.08 -1.62 2.52
C ILE A 118 8.72 -0.31 2.07
N THR A 119 9.85 0.03 2.70
CA THR A 119 10.64 1.23 2.39
C THR A 119 12.08 0.85 2.09
N ASP A 120 12.86 1.76 1.52
CA ASP A 120 14.30 1.59 1.43
C ASP A 120 15.00 1.86 2.78
N HIS A 121 16.31 1.73 2.82
CA HIS A 121 17.10 2.01 4.03
C HIS A 121 16.94 3.44 4.59
N LYS A 122 16.53 4.42 3.77
CA LYS A 122 16.29 5.81 4.16
C LYS A 122 14.84 6.06 4.58
N GLY A 123 13.95 5.08 4.43
CA GLY A 123 12.52 5.24 4.67
C GLY A 123 11.76 5.76 3.44
N GLU A 124 12.38 5.78 2.27
CA GLU A 124 11.78 6.26 1.03
C GLU A 124 11.01 5.13 0.30
N PRO A 125 10.03 5.48 -0.57
CA PRO A 125 9.31 4.48 -1.34
C PRO A 125 10.20 3.64 -2.26
N VAL A 126 9.97 2.33 -2.29
CA VAL A 126 10.78 1.38 -3.07
C VAL A 126 10.43 1.34 -4.56
N ILE A 127 9.30 1.91 -4.98
CA ILE A 127 8.91 2.05 -6.39
C ILE A 127 8.98 3.52 -6.80
N THR A 128 9.85 3.83 -7.76
CA THR A 128 10.10 5.19 -8.23
C THR A 128 10.07 5.26 -9.75
N SER A 129 9.70 6.42 -10.29
CA SER A 129 9.71 6.71 -11.71
C SER A 129 10.95 7.50 -12.10
N LYS A 130 11.35 7.43 -13.38
CA LYS A 130 12.45 8.27 -13.91
C LYS A 130 12.17 9.78 -13.78
N LYS A 131 10.90 10.19 -13.74
CA LYS A 131 10.49 11.61 -13.62
C LYS A 131 10.40 12.09 -12.15
N GLY A 132 10.89 11.30 -11.20
CA GLY A 132 10.94 11.67 -9.78
C GLY A 132 9.64 11.40 -8.99
N ALA A 133 8.58 10.90 -9.63
CA ALA A 133 7.42 10.42 -8.89
C ALA A 133 7.74 9.11 -8.17
N SER A 134 7.17 8.91 -6.99
CA SER A 134 7.32 7.71 -6.17
C SER A 134 5.95 7.21 -5.70
N ILE A 135 5.82 5.91 -5.45
CA ILE A 135 4.59 5.32 -4.94
C ILE A 135 4.91 4.69 -3.58
N PRO A 136 4.44 5.25 -2.46
CA PRO A 136 4.47 4.53 -1.19
C PRO A 136 3.55 3.31 -1.33
N ILE A 137 4.04 2.14 -0.93
CA ILE A 137 3.28 0.89 -1.06
C ILE A 137 3.04 0.29 0.31
N TYR A 138 1.76 0.05 0.58
CA TYR A 138 1.31 -0.74 1.71
C TYR A 138 0.62 -1.98 1.18
N LEU A 139 1.00 -3.13 1.73
CA LEU A 139 0.47 -4.43 1.35
C LEU A 139 -0.31 -5.06 2.50
N SER A 140 -1.31 -5.85 2.16
CA SER A 140 -1.96 -6.79 3.10
C SER A 140 -2.10 -8.15 2.43
N ARG A 141 -2.42 -9.18 3.23
CA ARG A 141 -2.79 -10.50 2.69
C ARG A 141 -4.26 -10.79 2.96
N ILE A 142 -4.94 -11.24 1.91
CA ILE A 142 -6.34 -11.66 1.93
C ILE A 142 -6.41 -12.95 1.13
N ASP A 143 -6.97 -14.01 1.71
CA ASP A 143 -7.06 -15.35 1.12
C ASP A 143 -5.72 -15.85 0.57
N GLY A 144 -4.64 -15.60 1.32
CA GLY A 144 -3.29 -15.98 0.97
C GLY A 144 -2.64 -15.14 -0.14
N LYS A 145 -3.29 -14.09 -0.65
CA LYS A 145 -2.80 -13.26 -1.75
C LYS A 145 -2.41 -11.86 -1.30
N TRP A 146 -1.33 -11.34 -1.86
CA TRP A 146 -0.94 -9.94 -1.67
C TRP A 146 -1.91 -9.01 -2.39
N VAL A 147 -2.35 -7.98 -1.68
CA VAL A 147 -3.13 -6.87 -2.22
C VAL A 147 -2.47 -5.54 -1.88
N ILE A 148 -2.55 -4.58 -2.81
CA ILE A 148 -2.16 -3.19 -2.53
C ILE A 148 -3.33 -2.54 -1.80
N VAL A 149 -3.04 -1.98 -0.63
CA VAL A 149 -4.06 -1.34 0.22
C VAL A 149 -3.91 0.18 0.27
N ARG A 150 -2.69 0.71 0.08
CA ARG A 150 -2.41 2.14 -0.07
C ARG A 150 -1.25 2.37 -1.02
#